data_AF-A0A960VDJ6-F1
#
_entry.id   AF-A0A960VDJ6-F1
#
_cell.length_a   1.000
_cell.length_b   1.000
_cell.length_c   1.000
_cell.angle_alpha   90.00
_cell.angle_beta   90.00
_cell.angle_gamma   90.00
#
_symmetry.space_group_name_H-M   'P 1'
#
loop_
_entity.id
_entity.type
_entity.pdbx_description
1 polymer ?
#
loop_
_entity_poly.entity_id
_entity_poly.type
_entity_poly.pdbx_seq_one_letter_code
_entity_poly.pdbx_strand_id
1 'polypeptide(L)'
;MKVKFWGVRGSIPSPVSGSIIKSKIEKILTLATPSDILNPESIEKFLKTLNFSTISTYGGNTTCLEVRDSDNNIIIIDAGTGLREL
;
A
#
# COMPACT_ATOMS: atom_id res chain seq x y z
N MET A 1 9.71 -14.45 -27.00
CA MET A 1 9.91 -13.52 -25.86
C MET A 1 8.55 -12.99 -25.43
N LYS A 2 8.19 -13.14 -24.15
CA LYS A 2 6.97 -12.55 -23.56
C LYS A 2 7.37 -11.50 -22.54
N VAL A 3 6.70 -10.36 -22.55
CA VAL A 3 6.94 -9.27 -21.58
C VAL A 3 5.65 -9.05 -20.80
N LYS A 4 5.74 -9.02 -19.47
CA LYS A 4 4.64 -8.71 -18.58
C LYS A 4 5.06 -7.56 -17.67
N PHE A 5 4.15 -6.61 -17.49
CA PHE A 5 4.35 -5.50 -16.58
C PHE A 5 3.63 -5.81 -15.28
N TRP A 6 4.32 -5.57 -14.17
CA TRP A 6 3.83 -5.66 -12.82
C TRP A 6 3.75 -4.26 -12.24
N GLY A 7 2.62 -3.90 -11.65
CA GLY A 7 2.41 -2.57 -11.08
C GLY A 7 2.59 -1.41 -12.05
N VAL A 8 1.68 -1.23 -13.00
CA VAL A 8 1.72 -0.12 -13.97
C VAL A 8 1.05 1.15 -13.46
N ARG A 9 1.40 1.62 -12.26
CA ARG A 9 0.95 2.97 -11.85
C ARG A 9 1.71 3.99 -12.68
N GLY A 10 0.99 4.68 -13.55
CA GLY A 10 1.44 5.97 -14.09
C GLY A 10 1.49 7.03 -12.97
N SER A 11 1.17 8.27 -13.29
CA SER A 11 1.24 9.40 -12.35
C SER A 11 0.25 9.33 -11.17
N ILE A 12 -0.71 8.40 -11.17
CA ILE A 12 -1.71 8.23 -10.11
C ILE A 12 -1.40 6.96 -9.32
N PRO A 13 -1.17 7.06 -8.00
CA PRO A 13 -1.05 5.88 -7.17
C PRO A 13 -2.35 5.05 -7.23
N SER A 14 -2.29 3.80 -7.72
CA SER A 14 -3.34 2.79 -7.62
C SER A 14 -3.96 2.82 -6.20
N PRO A 15 -5.26 2.61 -6.07
CA PRO A 15 -5.92 2.72 -4.79
C PRO A 15 -5.33 1.69 -3.81
N VAL A 16 -5.24 2.07 -2.54
CA VAL A 16 -5.00 1.11 -1.45
C VAL A 16 -6.15 0.11 -1.48
N SER A 17 -5.88 -1.19 -1.39
CA SER A 17 -6.96 -2.18 -1.35
C SER A 17 -7.83 -1.98 -0.11
N GLY A 18 -9.13 -2.28 -0.23
CA GLY A 18 -10.06 -2.17 0.89
C GLY A 18 -9.66 -3.02 2.10
N SER A 19 -8.98 -4.16 1.87
CA SER A 19 -8.45 -5.01 2.94
C SER A 19 -7.36 -4.31 3.76
N ILE A 20 -6.46 -3.56 3.11
CA ILE A 20 -5.43 -2.78 3.81
C ILE A 20 -6.07 -1.64 4.60
N ILE A 21 -7.08 -0.96 4.04
CA ILE A 21 -7.81 0.09 4.75
C ILE A 21 -8.47 -0.48 6.01
N LYS A 22 -9.16 -1.62 5.89
CA LYS A 22 -9.81 -2.29 7.03
C LYS A 22 -8.81 -2.64 8.13
N SER A 23 -7.69 -3.27 7.77
CA SER A 23 -6.63 -3.64 8.72
C SER A 23 -6.04 -2.42 9.45
N LYS A 24 -5.90 -1.28 8.76
CA LYS A 24 -5.45 -0.03 9.39
C LYS A 24 -6.46 0.51 10.39
N ILE A 25 -7.74 0.52 10.03
CA ILE A 25 -8.81 0.97 10.93
C ILE A 25 -8.84 0.09 12.18
N GLU A 26 -8.80 -1.24 12.02
CA GLU A 26 -8.74 -2.18 13.15
C GLU A 26 -7.56 -1.87 14.06
N LYS A 27 -6.36 -1.69 13.49
CA LYS A 27 -5.16 -1.32 14.26
C LYS A 27 -5.33 0.01 14.99
N ILE A 28 -5.88 1.04 14.35
CA ILE A 28 -6.12 2.34 14.98
C ILE A 28 -7.08 2.18 16.17
N LEU A 29 -8.15 1.41 16.01
CA LEU A 29 -9.13 1.16 17.07
C LEU A 29 -8.54 0.37 18.24
N THR A 30 -7.59 -0.54 18.01
CA THR A 30 -6.89 -1.25 19.10
C THR A 30 -5.98 -0.34 19.94
N LEU A 31 -5.57 0.81 19.40
CA LEU A 31 -4.71 1.79 20.08
C LEU A 31 -5.52 2.91 20.76
N ALA A 32 -6.79 3.07 20.38
CA ALA A 32 -7.63 4.13 20.88
C ALA A 32 -8.23 3.79 22.25
N THR A 33 -8.36 4.79 23.10
CA THR A 33 -9.14 4.73 24.33
C THR A 33 -10.54 5.33 24.12
N PRO A 34 -11.52 5.08 25.00
CA PRO A 34 -12.83 5.71 24.90
C PRO A 34 -12.77 7.24 24.84
N SER A 35 -11.82 7.87 25.54
CA SER A 35 -11.63 9.33 25.52
C SER A 35 -11.17 9.87 24.16
N ASP A 36 -10.44 9.07 23.37
CA ASP A 36 -9.89 9.51 22.08
C ASP A 36 -10.98 9.64 20.99
N ILE A 37 -12.11 8.96 21.16
CA ILE A 37 -13.19 8.86 20.16
C ILE A 37 -14.49 9.55 20.58
N LEU A 38 -14.45 10.42 21.60
CA LEU A 38 -15.63 11.10 22.14
C LEU A 38 -16.25 12.13 21.17
N ASN A 39 -15.41 12.84 20.43
CA ASN A 39 -15.82 13.93 19.54
C ASN A 39 -14.77 14.18 18.44
N PRO A 40 -15.11 14.91 17.36
CA PRO A 40 -14.19 15.15 16.25
C PRO A 40 -12.85 15.77 16.64
N GLU A 41 -12.83 16.67 17.63
CA GLU A 41 -11.60 17.33 18.09
C GLU A 41 -10.65 16.37 18.81
N SER A 42 -11.21 15.48 19.65
CA SER A 42 -10.45 14.43 20.34
C SER A 42 -9.88 13.41 19.33
N ILE A 43 -10.67 13.06 18.31
CA ILE A 43 -10.24 12.18 17.23
C ILE A 43 -9.07 12.81 16.47
N GLU A 44 -9.16 14.08 16.09
CA GLU A 44 -8.08 14.76 15.37
C GLU A 44 -6.79 14.81 16.21
N LYS A 45 -6.92 15.11 17.51
CA LYS A 45 -5.78 15.12 18.44
C LYS A 45 -5.13 13.75 18.54
N PHE A 46 -5.92 12.68 18.67
CA PHE A 46 -5.41 11.30 18.70
C PHE A 46 -4.71 10.91 17.39
N LEU A 47 -5.33 11.16 16.24
CA LEU A 47 -4.75 10.84 14.93
C LEU A 47 -3.40 11.54 14.71
N LYS A 48 -3.21 12.76 15.21
CA LYS A 48 -1.92 13.49 15.16
C LYS A 48 -0.80 12.82 15.97
N THR A 49 -1.12 11.97 16.93
CA THR A 49 -0.12 11.20 17.71
C THR A 49 0.36 9.94 16.99
N LEU A 50 -0.34 9.49 15.94
CA LEU A 50 -0.04 8.26 15.23
C LEU A 50 0.96 8.46 14.09
N ASN A 51 1.74 7.43 13.81
CA ASN A 51 2.70 7.44 12.70
C ASN A 51 1.99 7.54 11.34
N PHE A 52 2.62 8.25 10.38
CA PHE A 52 2.12 8.41 9.02
C PHE A 52 1.70 7.09 8.36
N SER A 53 2.50 6.02 8.51
CA SER A 53 2.20 4.71 7.92
C SER A 53 0.89 4.08 8.40
N THR A 54 0.42 4.47 9.58
CA THR A 54 -0.82 3.97 10.19
C THR A 54 -2.03 4.72 9.63
N ILE A 55 -1.95 6.05 9.54
CA ILE A 55 -3.07 6.91 9.11
C ILE A 55 -3.11 7.17 7.60
N SER A 56 -2.00 6.95 6.90
CA SER A 56 -1.84 7.24 5.47
C SER A 56 -1.05 6.14 4.78
N THR A 57 -1.00 6.18 3.46
CA THR A 57 -0.18 5.28 2.64
C THR A 57 0.90 6.05 1.92
N TYR A 58 2.03 5.38 1.68
CA TYR A 58 2.93 5.79 0.61
C TYR A 58 2.34 5.35 -0.74
N GLY A 59 2.70 6.06 -1.82
CA GLY A 59 2.47 5.56 -3.17
C GLY A 59 3.18 4.20 -3.35
N GLY A 60 2.49 3.20 -3.89
CA GLY A 60 3.02 1.86 -4.13
C GLY A 60 2.97 1.49 -5.62
N ASN A 61 2.98 0.19 -5.94
CA ASN A 61 2.79 -0.41 -7.27
C ASN A 61 3.61 0.25 -8.41
N THR A 62 4.90 0.44 -8.18
CA THR A 62 5.87 0.95 -9.19
C THR A 62 6.12 -0.09 -10.27
N THR A 63 6.31 0.36 -11.52
CA THR A 63 6.45 -0.51 -12.69
C THR A 63 7.65 -1.43 -12.56
N CYS A 64 7.39 -2.73 -12.49
CA CYS A 64 8.37 -3.80 -12.60
C CYS A 64 8.09 -4.58 -13.89
N LEU A 65 9.12 -5.13 -14.51
CA LEU A 65 9.03 -5.88 -15.75
C LEU A 65 9.44 -7.33 -15.54
N GLU A 66 8.63 -8.24 -16.05
CA GLU A 66 8.99 -9.63 -16.22
C GLU A 66 9.19 -9.92 -17.70
N VAL A 67 10.37 -10.43 -18.05
CA VAL A 67 10.70 -10.90 -19.39
C VAL A 67 10.90 -12.41 -19.34
N ARG A 68 10.21 -13.13 -20.23
CA ARG A 68 10.39 -14.56 -20.45
C ARG A 68 11.00 -14.84 -21.81
N ASP A 69 12.07 -15.60 -21.82
CA ASP A 69 12.71 -16.09 -23.05
C ASP A 69 11.95 -17.28 -23.66
N SER A 70 12.53 -17.93 -24.67
CA SER A 70 11.95 -19.13 -25.31
C SER A 70 11.92 -20.36 -24.40
N ASP A 71 12.86 -20.44 -23.46
CA ASP A 71 13.02 -21.56 -22.54
C ASP A 71 12.26 -21.34 -21.22
N ASN A 72 11.45 -20.28 -21.17
CA ASN A 72 10.63 -19.87 -20.04
C ASN A 72 11.45 -19.43 -18.80
N ASN A 73 12.72 -19.06 -18.98
CA ASN A 73 13.50 -18.42 -17.94
C ASN A 73 12.95 -17.02 -17.64
N ILE A 74 12.97 -16.62 -16.37
CA ILE A 74 12.41 -15.35 -15.92
C ILE A 74 13.53 -14.35 -15.64
N ILE A 75 13.43 -13.17 -16.25
CA ILE A 75 14.24 -12.00 -15.92
C ILE A 75 13.31 -10.93 -15.35
N ILE A 76 13.61 -10.43 -14.16
CA ILE A 76 12.90 -9.32 -13.53
C ILE A 76 13.74 -8.05 -13.68
N ILE A 77 13.14 -6.98 -14.20
CA ILE A 77 13.77 -5.66 -14.36
C ILE A 77 12.99 -4.66 -13.50
N ASP A 78 13.72 -4.03 -12.58
CA ASP A 78 13.20 -3.32 -11.40
C ASP A 78 12.46 -4.26 -10.41
N ALA A 79 12.64 -4.01 -9.12
CA ALA A 79 12.07 -4.78 -8.02
C ALA A 79 11.37 -3.88 -7.01
N GLY A 80 10.70 -2.86 -7.53
CA GLY A 80 9.89 -1.94 -6.75
C GLY A 80 8.64 -2.58 -6.13
N THR A 81 7.78 -1.74 -5.59
CA THR A 81 6.55 -2.16 -4.90
C THR A 81 5.52 -2.84 -5.79
N GLY A 82 5.63 -2.74 -7.13
CA GLY A 82 4.76 -3.46 -8.06
C GLY A 82 5.06 -4.94 -8.20
N LEU A 83 6.26 -5.38 -7.78
CA LEU A 83 6.65 -6.78 -7.80
C LEU A 83 5.91 -7.63 -6.75
N ARG A 84 5.23 -7.01 -5.78
CA ARG A 84 4.51 -7.72 -4.70
C ARG A 84 3.40 -8.66 -5.18
N GLU A 85 2.93 -8.47 -6.41
CA GLU A 85 1.86 -9.27 -7.03
C GLU A 85 2.39 -10.41 -7.95
N LEU A 86 3.72 -10.51 -8.13
CA LEU A 86 4.39 -11.61 -8.84
C LEU A 86 4.21 -12.94 -8.10
#